data_AF-A0A3D8IK46-F1
#
_entry.id   AF-A0A3D8IK46-F1
#
_cell.length_a   1.000
_cell.length_b   1.000
_cell.length_c   1.000
_cell.angle_alpha   90.00
_cell.angle_beta   90.00
_cell.angle_gamma   90.00
#
_symmetry.space_group_name_H-M   'P 1'
#
loop_
_entity.id
_entity.type
_entity.pdbx_description
1 polymer ?
#
loop_
_entity_poly.entity_id
_entity_poly.type
_entity_poly.pdbx_seq_one_letter_code
_entity_poly.pdbx_strand_id
1 'polypeptide(L)' 'MDFEDKIKRIKEIINRLNSTEISLKDGIELYKEGITEINNAQKMLEEAKLVYDEIKLESEKEKE' A
#
# COMPACT_ATOMS: atom_id res chain seq x y z
N MET A 1 2.60 -9.45 -7.18
CA MET A 1 1.80 -9.25 -5.96
C MET A 1 1.07 -7.95 -6.18
N ASP A 2 -0.23 -8.03 -6.44
CA ASP A 2 -1.01 -6.87 -6.85
C ASP A 2 -1.33 -5.97 -5.67
N PHE A 3 -1.70 -4.72 -5.97
CA PHE A 3 -2.11 -3.75 -4.95
C PHE A 3 -3.24 -4.31 -4.07
N GLU A 4 -4.21 -5.01 -4.67
CA GLU A 4 -5.31 -5.64 -3.93
C GLU A 4 -4.83 -6.72 -2.95
N ASP A 5 -3.83 -7.53 -3.34
CA ASP A 5 -3.24 -8.54 -2.46
C ASP A 5 -2.55 -7.88 -1.26
N LYS A 6 -1.87 -6.75 -1.47
CA LYS A 6 -1.24 -5.97 -0.38
C LYS A 6 -2.28 -5.43 0.58
N ILE A 7 -3.37 -4.85 0.07
CA ILE A 7 -4.48 -4.37 0.89
C ILE A 7 -5.14 -5.50 1.68
N LYS A 8 -5.32 -6.67 1.05
CA LYS A 8 -5.86 -7.86 1.71
C LYS A 8 -4.94 -8.33 2.83
N ARG A 9 -3.62 -8.34 2.60
CA ARG A 9 -2.61 -8.70 3.60
C ARG A 9 -2.60 -7.73 4.79
N ILE A 10 -2.70 -6.42 4.53
CA ILE A 10 -2.79 -5.39 5.58
C ILE A 10 -4.03 -5.61 6.44
N LYS A 11 -5.19 -5.93 5.83
CA LYS A 11 -6.42 -6.25 6.58
C LYS A 11 -6.26 -7.50 7.44
N GLU A 12 -5.59 -8.55 6.96
CA GLU A 12 -5.29 -9.73 7.76
C GLU A 12 -4.39 -9.41 8.96
N ILE A 13 -3.36 -8.59 8.76
CA ILE A 13 -2.45 -8.14 9.82
C ILE A 13 -3.21 -7.35 10.89
N ILE A 14 -4.08 -6.41 10.49
CA ILE A 14 -4.92 -5.63 11.42
C ILE A 14 -5.88 -6.54 12.19
N ASN A 15 -6.51 -7.50 11.52
CA ASN A 15 -7.40 -8.46 12.18
C ASN A 15 -6.66 -9.32 13.22
N ARG A 16 -5.42 -9.73 12.91
CA ARG A 16 -4.56 -10.45 13.87
C ARG A 16 -4.14 -9.58 15.04
N LEU A 17 -3.81 -8.31 14.81
CA LEU A 17 -3.48 -7.35 15.88
C LEU A 17 -4.65 -7.08 16.82
N ASN A 18 -5.89 -7.11 16.30
CA ASN A 18 -7.10 -6.96 17.10
C ASN A 18 -7.48 -8.25 17.87
N SER A 19 -6.84 -9.38 17.58
CA SER A 19 -7.08 -10.62 18.31
C SER A 19 -6.42 -10.56 19.69
N THR A 20 -7.18 -10.93 20.72
CA THR A 20 -6.75 -10.92 22.13
C THR A 20 -5.69 -11.97 22.47
N GLU A 21 -5.30 -12.83 21.53
CA GLU A 21 -4.33 -13.92 21.70
C GLU A 21 -2.91 -13.57 21.22
N ILE A 22 -2.66 -12.33 20.80
CA ILE A 22 -1.35 -11.93 20.28
C ILE A 22 -0.37 -11.53 21.40
N SER A 23 0.86 -12.05 21.35
CA SER A 23 1.90 -11.58 22.28
C SER A 23 2.34 -10.16 21.90
N LEU A 24 2.77 -9.36 22.87
CA LEU A 24 3.24 -7.98 22.62
C LEU A 24 4.36 -7.94 21.57
N LYS A 25 5.24 -8.95 21.58
CA LYS A 25 6.35 -9.07 20.64
C LYS A 25 5.85 -9.33 19.22
N ASP A 26 4.92 -10.27 19.07
CA ASP A 26 4.32 -10.60 17.77
C ASP A 26 3.48 -9.44 17.24
N GLY A 27 2.80 -8.70 18.12
CA GLY A 27 2.06 -7.49 17.76
C GLY A 27 2.97 -6.39 17.21
N ILE A 28 4.16 -6.20 17.79
CA ILE A 28 5.13 -5.22 17.28
C ILE A 28 5.70 -5.65 15.92
N GLU A 29 5.98 -6.95 15.71
CA GLU A 29 6.45 -7.44 14.42
C GLU A 29 5.38 -7.33 13.33
N LEU A 30 4.14 -7.75 13.62
CA LEU A 30 3.01 -7.62 12.71
C LEU A 30 2.70 -6.16 12.37
N TYR A 31 2.80 -5.25 13.34
CA TYR A 31 2.64 -3.83 13.08
C TYR A 31 3.72 -3.28 12.13
N LYS A 32 5.00 -3.65 12.33
CA LYS A 32 6.09 -3.26 11.42
C LYS A 32 5.89 -3.82 10.02
N GLU A 33 5.44 -5.06 9.91
CA GLU A 33 5.12 -5.69 8.63
C GLU A 33 3.97 -4.96 7.93
N GLY A 34 2.90 -4.64 8.67
CA GLY A 34 1.76 -3.86 8.16
C GLY A 34 2.15 -2.49 7.64
N ILE A 35 2.99 -1.74 8.38
CA ILE A 35 3.52 -0.43 7.94
C ILE A 35 4.34 -0.57 6.66
N THR A 36 5.14 -1.63 6.54
CA THR A 36 5.96 -1.88 5.35
C THR A 36 5.06 -2.14 4.13
N GLU A 37 4.03 -2.97 4.28
CA GLU A 37 3.08 -3.25 3.21
C GLU A 37 2.28 -2.01 2.81
N ILE A 38 1.87 -1.17 3.77
CA ILE A 38 1.19 0.10 3.51
C ILE A 38 2.09 1.04 2.69
N ASN A 39 3.36 1.20 3.08
CA ASN A 39 4.31 2.05 2.36
C ASN A 39 4.53 1.55 0.92
N ASN A 40 4.64 0.24 0.72
CA ASN A 40 4.77 -0.33 -0.62
C ASN A 40 3.52 -0.07 -1.47
N ALA A 41 2.33 -0.23 -0.90
CA ALA A 41 1.08 0.07 -1.60
C ALA A 41 0.95 1.58 -1.95
N GLN A 42 1.38 2.47 -1.05
CA GLN A 42 1.42 3.91 -1.32
C GLN A 42 2.37 4.27 -2.45
N LYS A 43 3.57 3.67 -2.48
CA LYS A 43 4.53 3.88 -3.59
C LYS A 43 3.94 3.51 -4.94
N MET A 44 3.23 2.38 -5.01
CA MET A 44 2.58 1.96 -6.25
C MET A 44 1.51 2.97 -6.71
N LEU A 45 0.78 3.59 -5.78
CA LEU A 45 -0.19 4.64 -6.10
C LEU A 45 0.48 5.94 -6.55
N GLU A 46 1.59 6.33 -5.92
CA GLU A 46 2.36 7.50 -6.34
C GLU A 46 2.92 7.31 -7.74
N GLU A 47 3.52 6.16 -8.04
CA GLU A 47 4.02 5.84 -9.39
C GLU A 47 2.89 5.87 -10.43
N ALA A 48 1.74 5.26 -10.13
CA ALA A 48 0.59 5.29 -11.03
C ALA A 48 0.07 6.71 -11.28
N LYS A 49 0.08 7.57 -10.24
CA LYS A 49 -0.32 8.97 -10.36
C LYS A 49 0.68 9.78 -11.20
N LEU A 50 1.98 9.50 -11.03
CA LEU A 50 3.04 10.16 -11.79
C LEU A 50 2.93 9.83 -13.28
N VAL A 51 2.73 8.56 -13.62
CA VAL A 51 2.47 8.11 -14.99
C VAL A 51 1.20 8.76 -15.56
N TYR A 52 0.13 8.86 -14.76
CA TYR A 52 -1.09 9.54 -15.18
C TYR A 52 -0.85 11.03 -15.47
N ASP A 53 -0.12 11.73 -14.60
CA ASP A 53 0.18 13.15 -14.78
C ASP A 53 1.10 13.38 -16.00
N GLU A 54 2.05 12.47 -16.27
CA GLU A 54 2.90 12.48 -17.47
C GLU A 54 2.07 12.31 -18.75
N ILE A 55 1.23 11.27 -18.81
CA ILE A 55 0.34 11.02 -19.96
C ILE A 55 -0.60 12.21 -20.19
N LYS A 56 -1.13 12.80 -19.11
CA LYS A 56 -1.98 13.98 -19.19
C LYS A 56 -1.24 15.17 -19.78
N LEU A 57 -0.04 15.48 -19.28
CA LEU A 57 0.83 16.54 -19.80
C LEU A 57 1.19 16.35 -21.27
N GLU A 58 1.46 15.12 -21.68
CA GLU A 58 1.79 14.79 -23.07
C GLU A 58 0.57 14.93 -23.99
N SER A 59 -0.62 14.50 -23.52
CA SER A 59 -1.89 14.68 -24.24
C SER A 59 -2.34 16.13 -24.39
N GLU A 60 -1.90 17.02 -23.50
CA GLU A 60 -2.16 18.46 -23.58
C GLU A 60 -1.19 19.16 -24.55
N LYS A 61 0.06 18.69 -24.66
CA LYS A 61 1.05 19.21 -25.61
C LYS A 61 0.78 18.86 -27.07
N GLU A 62 0.18 17.70 -27.36
CA GLU A 62 -0.17 17.31 -28.73
C GLU A 62 -1.37 18.09 -29.33
N LYS A 63 -2.07 18.90 -28.52
CA LYS A 63 -3.21 19.71 -28.96
C LYS A 63 -2.87 21.16 -29.32
N GLU A 64 -1.61 21.56 -29.16
CA GLU A 64 -1.08 22.90 -29.46
C GLU A 64 -0.24 22.90 -30.74
#